data_AF-A0A3P1V7A6-F1
#
_entry.id   AF-A0A3P1V7A6-F1
#
_cell.length_a   1.000
_cell.length_b   1.000
_cell.length_c   1.000
_cell.angle_alpha   90.00
_cell.angle_beta   90.00
_cell.angle_gamma   90.00
#
_symmetry.space_group_name_H-M   'P 1'
#
loop_
_entity.id
_entity.type
_entity.pdbx_description
1 polymer ?
#
loop_
_entity_poly.entity_id
_entity_poly.type
_entity_poly.pdbx_seq_one_letter_code
_entity_poly.pdbx_strand_id
1 'polypeptide(L)'
;MASNATFEVEIYGNTTKFENSLKGVNTAMSGLRGEAKNLREALKIDPTNTGKMAQLQKNLQTQLGLSRDKATKLKEELSTVDKGTSAGQKKWLQLTRDLG
;
A
#
# COMPACT_ATOMS: atom_id res chain seq x y z
N MET A 1 -38.18 19.55 21.40
CA MET A 1 -36.74 19.61 21.72
C MET A 1 -35.98 19.35 20.42
N ALA A 2 -35.21 20.34 19.97
CA ALA A 2 -34.59 20.37 18.64
C ALA A 2 -33.29 19.57 18.60
N SER A 3 -33.13 18.82 17.51
CA SER A 3 -31.91 18.41 16.81
C SER A 3 -30.57 18.49 17.56
N ASN A 4 -30.04 17.33 17.95
CA ASN A 4 -28.61 17.14 18.15
C ASN A 4 -28.09 16.23 17.01
N ALA A 5 -28.07 16.79 15.80
CA ALA A 5 -27.29 16.20 14.70
C ALA A 5 -25.83 16.49 15.03
N THR A 6 -25.16 15.55 15.69
CA THR A 6 -23.71 15.48 15.69
C THR A 6 -23.27 15.45 14.24
N PHE A 7 -22.73 16.56 13.75
CA PHE A 7 -22.16 16.66 12.42
C PHE A 7 -21.00 15.67 12.32
N GLU A 8 -21.31 14.51 11.73
CA GLU A 8 -20.39 13.46 11.33
C GLU A 8 -19.60 13.96 10.11
N VAL A 9 -18.75 14.96 10.31
CA VAL A 9 -17.90 15.54 9.26
C VAL A 9 -16.44 15.43 9.68
N GLU A 10 -15.96 14.20 9.93
CA GLU A 10 -14.52 13.96 10.08
C GLU A 10 -13.98 12.70 9.37
N ILE A 11 -14.82 11.92 8.67
CA ILE A 11 -14.34 10.67 8.05
C ILE A 11 -13.77 10.89 6.62
N TYR A 12 -14.28 11.85 5.85
CA TYR A 12 -13.88 12.02 4.44
C TYR A 12 -12.45 12.55 4.24
N GLY A 13 -11.95 13.36 5.17
CA GLY A 13 -10.59 13.90 5.12
C GLY A 13 -9.51 12.84 5.37
N ASN A 14 -9.82 11.84 6.19
CA ASN A 14 -8.87 10.76 6.53
C ASN A 14 -8.86 9.67 5.45
N THR A 15 -10.03 9.27 4.93
CA THR A 15 -10.14 8.26 3.87
C THR A 15 -9.44 8.69 2.57
N THR A 16 -9.58 9.95 2.16
CA THR A 16 -8.90 10.48 0.97
C THR A 16 -7.38 10.45 1.12
N LYS A 17 -6.86 10.78 2.31
CA LYS A 17 -5.41 10.73 2.61
C LYS A 17 -4.91 9.29 2.58
N PHE A 18 -5.65 8.37 3.17
CA PHE A 18 -5.33 6.95 3.17
C PHE A 18 -5.27 6.37 1.75
N GLU A 19 -6.30 6.61 0.92
CA GLU A 19 -6.35 6.13 -0.46
C GLU A 19 -5.20 6.69 -1.31
N ASN A 20 -4.88 7.99 -1.16
CA ASN A 20 -3.75 8.61 -1.85
C ASN A 20 -2.41 8.03 -1.38
N SER A 21 -2.26 7.78 -0.08
CA SER A 21 -1.09 7.08 0.47
C SER A 21 -0.95 5.68 -0.14
N LEU A 22 -2.03 4.90 -0.23
CA LEU A 22 -1.99 3.56 -0.83
C LEU A 22 -1.63 3.60 -2.32
N LYS A 23 -2.19 4.55 -3.09
CA LYS A 23 -1.84 4.75 -4.52
C LYS A 23 -0.36 5.09 -4.69
N GLY A 24 0.17 5.97 -3.84
CA GLY A 24 1.60 6.32 -3.83
C GLY A 24 2.49 5.12 -3.57
N VAL A 25 2.17 4.32 -2.54
CA VAL A 25 2.89 3.08 -2.21
C VAL A 25 2.84 2.06 -3.36
N ASN A 26 1.67 1.86 -3.96
CA ASN A 26 1.52 0.95 -5.11
C ASN A 26 2.33 1.42 -6.34
N THR A 27 2.39 2.72 -6.59
CA THR A 27 3.19 3.31 -7.68
C THR A 27 4.67 3.09 -7.44
N ALA A 28 5.16 3.38 -6.23
CA ALA A 28 6.55 3.13 -5.85
C ALA A 28 6.92 1.64 -5.97
N MET A 29 6.06 0.74 -5.50
CA MET A 29 6.26 -0.72 -5.65
C MET A 29 6.32 -1.15 -7.12
N SER A 30 5.45 -0.62 -7.98
CA SER A 30 5.45 -0.92 -9.42
C SER A 30 6.77 -0.50 -10.08
N GLY A 31 7.24 0.72 -9.78
CA GLY A 31 8.53 1.22 -10.27
C GLY A 31 9.70 0.34 -9.82
N LEU A 32 9.75 0.00 -8.53
CA LEU A 32 10.80 -0.88 -7.99
C LEU A 32 10.77 -2.28 -8.61
N ARG A 33 9.58 -2.86 -8.85
CA ARG A 33 9.44 -4.15 -9.55
C ARG A 33 9.97 -4.08 -10.98
N GLY A 34 9.68 -3.01 -11.70
CA GLY A 34 10.21 -2.77 -13.05
C GLY A 34 11.74 -2.67 -13.05
N GLU A 35 12.31 -1.89 -12.14
CA GLU A 35 13.76 -1.77 -11.98
C GLU A 35 14.40 -3.11 -11.60
N ALA A 36 13.82 -3.85 -10.63
CA ALA A 36 14.31 -5.18 -10.26
C ALA A 36 14.27 -6.18 -11.42
N LYS A 37 13.25 -6.12 -12.28
CA LYS A 37 13.19 -6.92 -13.52
C LYS A 37 14.36 -6.57 -14.43
N ASN A 38 14.58 -5.29 -14.71
CA ASN A 38 15.67 -4.83 -15.58
C ASN A 38 17.05 -5.22 -15.02
N LEU A 39 17.26 -5.09 -13.71
CA LEU A 39 18.48 -5.51 -13.03
C LEU A 39 18.70 -7.02 -13.15
N ARG A 40 17.66 -7.83 -12.97
CA ARG A 40 17.73 -9.29 -13.14
C ARG A 40 18.10 -9.66 -14.57
N GLU A 41 17.49 -9.05 -15.59
CA GLU A 41 17.87 -9.31 -16.98
C GLU A 41 19.33 -8.91 -17.27
N ALA A 42 19.77 -7.77 -16.75
CA ALA A 42 21.16 -7.35 -16.89
C ALA A 42 22.15 -8.29 -16.18
N LEU A 43 21.79 -8.81 -15.01
CA LEU A 43 22.59 -9.78 -14.25
C LEU A 43 22.59 -11.18 -14.88
N LYS A 44 21.61 -11.54 -15.72
CA LYS A 44 21.69 -12.77 -16.51
C LYS A 44 22.80 -12.69 -17.56
N ILE A 45 23.02 -11.50 -18.13
CA ILE A 45 24.07 -11.24 -19.12
C ILE A 45 25.44 -11.18 -18.44
N ASP A 46 25.51 -10.53 -17.28
CA ASP A 46 26.75 -10.35 -16.50
C ASP A 46 26.49 -10.65 -15.00
N PRO A 47 26.58 -11.93 -14.58
CA PRO A 47 26.24 -12.34 -13.22
C PRO A 47 27.28 -11.93 -12.17
N THR A 48 28.48 -11.52 -12.59
CA THR A 48 29.53 -11.05 -11.67
C THR A 48 29.48 -9.54 -11.44
N ASN A 49 28.49 -8.84 -12.01
CA ASN A 49 28.26 -7.42 -11.83
C ASN A 49 27.79 -7.08 -10.41
N THR A 50 28.74 -6.94 -9.48
CA THR A 50 28.48 -6.69 -8.06
C THR A 50 27.70 -5.39 -7.81
N GLY A 51 27.91 -4.36 -8.63
CA GLY A 51 27.18 -3.10 -8.53
C GLY A 51 25.68 -3.25 -8.82
N LYS A 52 25.32 -3.91 -9.93
CA LYS A 52 23.92 -4.21 -10.27
C LYS A 52 23.30 -5.17 -9.25
N MET A 53 24.08 -6.10 -8.71
CA MET A 53 23.61 -7.02 -7.67
C MET A 53 23.30 -6.28 -6.36
N ALA A 54 24.16 -5.37 -5.93
CA ALA A 54 23.92 -4.52 -4.77
C ALA A 54 22.66 -3.64 -4.96
N GLN A 55 22.48 -3.06 -6.16
CA GLN A 55 21.28 -2.29 -6.48
C GLN A 55 20.02 -3.17 -6.45
N LEU A 56 20.08 -4.41 -6.97
CA LEU A 56 18.97 -5.35 -6.90
C LEU A 56 18.62 -5.69 -5.45
N GLN A 57 19.62 -5.95 -4.61
CA GLN A 57 19.41 -6.22 -3.18
C GLN A 57 18.76 -5.02 -2.48
N LYS A 58 19.26 -3.81 -2.71
CA LYS A 58 18.68 -2.58 -2.17
C LYS A 58 17.23 -2.41 -2.60
N ASN A 59 16.94 -2.61 -3.89
CA ASN A 59 15.60 -2.51 -4.43
C ASN A 59 14.65 -3.54 -3.76
N LEU A 60 15.07 -4.80 -3.62
CA LEU A 60 14.29 -5.83 -2.93
C LEU A 60 14.07 -5.49 -1.45
N GLN A 61 15.07 -4.95 -0.76
CA GLN A 61 14.94 -4.48 0.62
C GLN A 61 13.91 -3.34 0.73
N THR A 62 13.94 -2.37 -0.19
CA THR A 62 12.96 -1.28 -0.23
C THR A 62 11.55 -1.82 -0.53
N GLN A 63 11.40 -2.77 -1.45
CA GLN A 63 10.11 -3.42 -1.71
C GLN A 63 9.56 -4.11 -0.46
N LEU A 64 10.40 -4.81 0.31
CA LEU A 64 10.00 -5.44 1.56
C LEU A 64 9.54 -4.41 2.61
N GLY A 65 10.26 -3.28 2.74
CA GLY A 65 9.87 -2.17 3.61
C GLY A 65 8.49 -1.63 3.23
N LEU A 66 8.31 -1.24 1.97
CA LEU A 66 7.03 -0.71 1.47
C LEU A 66 5.88 -1.71 1.61
N SER A 67 6.14 -3.01 1.40
CA SER A 67 5.13 -4.06 1.57
C SER A 67 4.70 -4.19 3.04
N ARG A 68 5.63 -4.08 3.99
CA ARG A 68 5.33 -4.10 5.43
C ARG A 68 4.52 -2.88 5.82
N ASP A 69 4.94 -1.70 5.40
CA ASP A 69 4.25 -0.44 5.70
C ASP A 69 2.83 -0.43 5.13
N LYS A 70 2.66 -0.93 3.89
CA LYS A 70 1.34 -1.11 3.27
C LYS A 70 0.45 -2.03 4.11
N ALA A 71 0.98 -3.18 4.51
CA ALA A 71 0.22 -4.16 5.29
C ALA A 71 -0.19 -3.59 6.67
N THR A 72 0.70 -2.85 7.35
CA THR A 72 0.39 -2.17 8.61
C THR A 72 -0.75 -1.17 8.42
N LYS A 73 -0.63 -0.26 7.44
CA LYS A 73 -1.67 0.73 7.14
C LYS A 73 -3.01 0.10 6.79
N LEU A 74 -3.02 -0.97 5.98
CA LEU A 74 -4.25 -1.68 5.63
C LEU A 74 -4.92 -2.34 6.86
N LYS A 75 -4.12 -2.91 7.78
CA LYS A 75 -4.63 -3.49 9.03
C LYS A 75 -5.20 -2.43 9.96
N GLU A 76 -4.52 -1.29 10.07
CA GLU A 76 -5.00 -0.12 10.82
C GLU A 76 -6.33 0.38 10.23
N GLU A 77 -6.42 0.56 8.91
CA GLU A 77 -7.66 1.00 8.29
C GLU A 77 -8.79 -0.03 8.51
N LEU A 78 -8.50 -1.32 8.37
CA LEU A 78 -9.46 -2.40 8.60
C LEU A 78 -10.05 -2.42 10.01
N SER A 79 -9.28 -2.05 11.04
CA SER A 79 -9.77 -2.03 12.42
C SER A 79 -10.78 -0.91 12.66
N THR A 80 -10.76 0.14 11.82
CA THR A 80 -11.68 1.27 11.89
C THR A 80 -12.96 1.08 11.06
N VAL A 81 -13.05 0.02 10.25
CA VAL A 81 -14.20 -0.19 9.36
C VAL A 81 -15.41 -0.70 10.13
N ASP A 82 -16.52 0.06 10.09
CA ASP A 82 -17.82 -0.38 10.60
C ASP A 82 -18.51 -1.35 9.63
N LYS A 83 -18.56 -2.63 9.99
CA LYS A 83 -19.19 -3.69 9.20
C LYS A 83 -20.73 -3.73 9.31
N GLY A 84 -21.33 -2.90 10.17
CA GLY A 84 -22.77 -2.80 10.31
C GLY A 84 -23.46 -2.11 9.13
N THR A 85 -22.70 -1.39 8.30
CA THR A 85 -23.22 -0.68 7.12
C THR A 85 -22.83 -1.36 5.82
N SER A 86 -23.67 -1.23 4.78
CA SER A 86 -23.34 -1.73 3.44
C SER A 86 -22.07 -1.07 2.86
N ALA A 87 -21.82 0.20 3.19
CA ALA A 87 -20.62 0.90 2.75
C ALA A 87 -19.35 0.36 3.44
N GLY A 88 -19.41 0.14 4.76
CA GLY A 88 -18.28 -0.43 5.48
C GLY A 88 -18.03 -1.90 5.14
N GLN A 89 -19.06 -2.70 4.84
CA GLN A 89 -18.87 -4.06 4.30
C GLN A 89 -18.12 -4.03 2.95
N LYS A 90 -18.50 -3.15 2.03
CA LYS A 90 -17.79 -2.96 0.74
C LYS A 90 -16.34 -2.54 0.97
N LYS A 91 -16.10 -1.59 1.88
CA LYS A 91 -14.74 -1.13 2.23
C LYS A 91 -13.91 -2.25 2.86
N TRP A 92 -14.50 -3.03 3.76
CA TRP A 92 -13.84 -4.16 4.40
C TRP A 92 -13.39 -5.22 3.38
N LEU A 93 -14.26 -5.56 2.42
CA LEU A 93 -13.93 -6.47 1.32
C LEU A 93 -12.78 -5.92 0.47
N GLN A 94 -12.82 -4.63 0.14
CA GLN A 94 -11.76 -3.96 -0.62
C GLN A 94 -10.41 -4.02 0.10
N LEU A 95 -10.35 -3.64 1.37
CA LEU A 95 -9.10 -3.62 2.13
C LEU A 95 -8.55 -5.03 2.39
N THR A 96 -9.42 -6.01 2.60
CA THR A 96 -9.03 -7.42 2.73
C THR A 96 -8.44 -7.95 1.43
N ARG A 97 -9.00 -7.55 0.28
CA ARG A 97 -8.43 -7.86 -1.03
C ARG A 97 -7.06 -7.20 -1.22
N ASP A 98 -6.89 -5.95 -0.80
CA ASP A 98 -5.63 -5.23 -0.97
C ASP A 98 -4.49 -5.73 -0.05
N LEU A 99 -4.82 -6.56 0.95
CA LEU A 99 -3.91 -7.25 1.85
C LEU A 99 -3.38 -8.59 1.32
N GLY A 100 -4.12 -9.23 0.41
CA GLY A 100 -3.77 -10.52 -0.21
C GLY A 100 -2.96 -10.35 -1.49
#